data_AF-A0A971HRL9-F1
#
_entry.id   AF-A0A971HRL9-F1
#
_cell.length_a   1.000
_cell.length_b   1.000
_cell.length_c   1.000
_cell.angle_alpha   90.00
_cell.angle_beta   90.00
_cell.angle_gamma   90.00
#
_symmetry.space_group_name_H-M   'P 1'
#
loop_
_entity.id
_entity.type
_entity.pdbx_description
1 polymer ?
#
loop_
_entity_poly.entity_id
_entity_poly.type
_entity_poly.pdbx_seq_one_letter_code
_entity_poly.pdbx_strand_id
1 'polypeptide(L)'
;MRSHNNIDDLSLLLRIPANRTYLENALVTIDGICEHFSVNELSSKRVKKAIEQALSDSIAMTSSNPESLFDLNFSVNRDTLNVRLDS
;
A
#
# COMPACT_ATOMS: atom_id res chain seq x y z
N MET A 1 -34.29 -3.68 -13.76
CA MET A 1 -33.00 -3.02 -14.08
C MET A 1 -32.01 -3.40 -13.00
N ARG A 2 -30.92 -4.08 -13.34
CA ARG A 2 -29.95 -4.59 -12.35
C ARG A 2 -29.09 -3.42 -11.84
N SER A 3 -29.19 -3.13 -10.55
CA SER A 3 -28.22 -2.34 -9.81
C SER A 3 -26.87 -3.04 -9.94
N HIS A 4 -25.95 -2.49 -10.73
CA HIS A 4 -24.55 -2.90 -10.70
C HIS A 4 -23.98 -2.33 -9.41
N ASN A 5 -23.70 -3.19 -8.44
CA ASN A 5 -23.03 -2.77 -7.22
C ASN A 5 -21.65 -2.23 -7.58
N ASN A 6 -21.32 -1.01 -7.12
CA ASN A 6 -19.99 -0.38 -7.12
C ASN A 6 -18.99 -1.15 -6.23
N ILE A 7 -18.80 -2.45 -6.45
CA ILE A 7 -17.88 -3.30 -5.66
C ILE A 7 -16.47 -3.32 -6.28
N ASP A 8 -16.31 -2.82 -7.51
CA ASP A 8 -15.08 -2.98 -8.29
C ASP A 8 -13.98 -1.93 -8.00
N ASP A 9 -14.27 -0.92 -7.16
CA ASP A 9 -13.36 0.17 -6.84
C ASP A 9 -13.09 0.24 -5.33
N LEU A 10 -11.84 0.04 -4.91
CA LEU A 10 -11.37 0.27 -3.54
C LEU A 10 -10.29 1.35 -3.55
N SER A 11 -10.44 2.36 -2.70
CA SER A 11 -9.38 3.33 -2.42
C SER A 11 -9.09 3.36 -0.93
N LEU A 12 -7.83 3.16 -0.55
CA LEU A 12 -7.38 3.14 0.84
C LEU A 12 -6.20 4.09 1.00
N LEU A 13 -6.35 5.06 1.92
CA LEU A 13 -5.27 5.94 2.35
C LEU A 13 -4.80 5.49 3.72
N LEU A 14 -3.52 5.13 3.82
CA LEU A 14 -2.87 4.77 5.06
C LEU A 14 -1.78 5.79 5.36
N ARG A 15 -1.90 6.48 6.51
CA ARG A 15 -0.86 7.38 7.02
C ARG A 15 -0.11 6.69 8.15
N ILE A 16 1.20 6.49 7.99
CA ILE A 16 2.06 5.85 9.00
C ILE A 16 3.26 6.72 9.35
N PRO A 17 3.77 6.64 10.59
CA PRO A 17 5.07 7.21 10.92
C PRO A 17 6.18 6.59 10.08
N ALA A 18 7.18 7.39 9.71
CA ALA A 18 8.37 6.98 8.98
C ALA A 18 9.35 6.21 9.89
N ASN A 19 8.86 5.11 10.44
CA ASN A 19 9.59 4.25 11.34
C ASN A 19 9.35 2.79 10.96
N ARG A 20 10.43 2.01 11.01
CA ARG A 20 10.45 0.60 10.63
C ARG A 20 9.41 -0.25 11.36
N THR A 21 9.04 0.11 12.60
CA THR A 21 7.98 -0.57 13.35
C THR A 21 6.63 -0.54 12.65
N TYR A 22 6.33 0.52 11.88
CA TYR A 22 5.05 0.65 11.17
C TYR A 22 5.08 0.13 9.74
N LEU A 23 6.26 -0.27 9.25
CA LEU A 23 6.42 -0.84 7.91
C LEU A 23 5.62 -2.15 7.78
N GLU A 24 5.63 -3.00 8.80
CA GLU A 24 4.87 -4.25 8.81
C GLU A 24 3.35 -4.00 8.67
N ASN A 25 2.82 -2.94 9.29
CA ASN A 25 1.41 -2.57 9.16
C ASN A 25 1.03 -2.24 7.72
N ALA A 26 1.89 -1.53 6.99
CA ALA A 26 1.68 -1.26 5.56
C ALA A 26 1.69 -2.55 4.74
N LEU A 27 2.65 -3.44 5.00
CA LEU A 27 2.78 -4.70 4.28
C LEU A 27 1.58 -5.63 4.52
N VAL A 28 1.08 -5.73 5.75
CA VAL A 28 -0.14 -6.50 6.08
C VAL A 28 -1.36 -5.91 5.37
N THR A 29 -1.46 -4.58 5.28
CA THR A 29 -2.55 -3.91 4.56
C THR A 29 -2.54 -4.26 3.08
N ILE A 30 -1.34 -4.28 2.47
CA ILE A 30 -1.16 -4.68 1.06
C ILE A 30 -1.53 -6.14 0.84
N ASP A 31 -1.13 -7.03 1.74
CA ASP A 31 -1.49 -8.44 1.66
C ASP A 31 -3.01 -8.61 1.67
N GLY A 32 -3.72 -7.91 2.59
CA GLY A 32 -5.19 -7.94 2.63
C GLY A 32 -5.85 -7.39 1.36
N ILE A 33 -5.31 -6.33 0.76
CA ILE A 33 -5.81 -5.79 -0.52
C ILE A 33 -5.57 -6.81 -1.64
N CYS A 34 -4.37 -7.37 -1.74
CA CYS A 34 -4.03 -8.38 -2.75
C CYS A 34 -4.92 -9.63 -2.63
N GLU A 35 -5.18 -10.10 -1.40
CA GLU A 35 -6.09 -11.21 -1.12
C GLU A 35 -7.53 -10.89 -1.55
N HIS A 36 -8.04 -9.71 -1.17
CA HIS A 36 -9.41 -9.29 -1.51
C HIS A 36 -9.66 -9.27 -3.02
N PHE A 37 -8.68 -8.78 -3.80
CA PHE A 37 -8.77 -8.70 -5.26
C PHE A 37 -8.23 -9.94 -5.99
N SER A 38 -7.93 -11.03 -5.27
CA SER A 38 -7.41 -12.26 -5.86
C SER A 38 -6.16 -12.04 -6.74
N VAL A 39 -5.30 -11.09 -6.36
CA VAL A 39 -4.03 -10.82 -7.03
C VAL A 39 -3.16 -12.07 -6.93
N ASN A 40 -2.65 -12.56 -8.06
CA ASN A 40 -1.83 -13.77 -8.06
C ASN A 40 -0.60 -13.64 -7.14
N GLU A 41 -0.19 -14.74 -6.53
CA GLU A 41 0.86 -14.78 -5.50
C GLU A 41 2.18 -14.14 -5.95
N LEU A 42 2.60 -14.36 -7.20
CA LEU A 42 3.81 -13.77 -7.75
C LEU A 42 3.72 -12.24 -7.86
N SER A 43 2.55 -11.72 -8.22
CA SER A 43 2.33 -10.27 -8.34
C SER A 43 2.20 -9.63 -6.97
N SER A 44 1.49 -10.27 -6.03
CA SER A 44 1.44 -9.83 -4.63
C SER A 44 2.84 -9.72 -4.02
N LYS A 45 3.68 -10.76 -4.15
CA LYS A 45 5.08 -10.75 -3.67
C LYS A 45 5.91 -9.62 -4.28
N ARG A 46 5.75 -9.33 -5.58
CA ARG A 46 6.48 -8.23 -6.25
C ARG A 46 6.05 -6.87 -5.72
N VAL A 47 4.76 -6.64 -5.57
CA VAL A 47 4.21 -5.38 -5.04
C VAL A 47 4.66 -5.16 -3.60
N LYS A 48 4.55 -6.19 -2.75
CA LYS A 48 5.00 -6.15 -1.36
C LYS A 48 6.48 -5.79 -1.26
N LYS A 49 7.34 -6.46 -2.03
CA LYS A 49 8.80 -6.20 -2.03
C LYS A 49 9.12 -4.79 -2.53
N ALA A 50 8.42 -4.30 -3.55
CA ALA A 50 8.63 -2.95 -4.06
C ALA A 50 8.29 -1.88 -3.02
N ILE A 51 7.19 -2.07 -2.29
CA ILE A 51 6.75 -1.12 -1.26
C ILE A 51 7.63 -1.21 -0.01
N GLU A 52 8.02 -2.41 0.41
CA GLU A 52 8.99 -2.62 1.48
C GLU A 52 10.30 -1.89 1.19
N GLN A 53 10.82 -2.00 -0.03
CA GLN A 53 12.04 -1.32 -0.45
C GLN A 53 11.84 0.21 -0.45
N ALA A 54 10.78 0.71 -1.09
CA ALA A 54 10.51 2.15 -1.17
C ALA A 54 10.34 2.81 0.21
N LEU A 55 9.62 2.15 1.13
CA LEU A 55 9.45 2.62 2.50
C LEU A 55 10.77 2.54 3.28
N SER A 56 11.54 1.46 3.15
CA SER A 56 12.83 1.31 3.83
C SER A 56 13.83 2.39 3.40
N ASP A 57 13.89 2.67 2.10
CA ASP A 57 14.75 3.72 1.55
C ASP A 57 14.30 5.10 2.03
N SER A 58 13.00 5.35 2.03
CA SER A 58 12.43 6.61 2.52
C SER A 58 12.76 6.81 4.01
N ILE A 59 12.56 5.79 4.87
CA ILE A 59 12.91 5.85 6.30
C ILE A 59 14.41 6.15 6.50
N ALA A 60 15.29 5.53 5.71
CA ALA A 60 16.73 5.77 5.80
C ALA A 60 17.07 7.24 5.49
N MET A 61 16.38 7.83 4.52
CA MET A 61 16.53 9.24 4.14
C MET A 61 15.96 10.21 5.20
N THR A 62 14.88 9.85 5.90
CA THR A 62 14.22 10.71 6.89
C THR A 62 14.77 10.59 8.31
N SER A 63 15.93 9.93 8.50
CA SER A 63 16.60 9.75 9.79
C SER A 63 16.90 11.04 10.58
N SER A 64 16.75 12.22 9.94
CA SER A 64 16.86 13.54 10.56
C SER A 64 15.57 14.07 11.19
N ASN A 65 14.40 13.48 10.93
CA ASN A 65 13.11 13.92 11.48
C ASN A 65 12.23 12.74 11.95
N PRO A 66 12.21 12.44 13.26
CA PRO A 66 11.43 11.33 13.82
C PRO A 66 9.91 11.52 13.76
N GLU A 67 9.42 12.72 13.43
CA GLU A 67 7.99 13.01 13.26
C GLU A 67 7.52 12.93 11.80
N SER A 68 8.38 12.48 10.89
CA SER A 68 8.00 12.31 9.49
C SER A 68 6.94 11.23 9.32
N LEU A 69 6.00 11.48 8.40
CA LEU A 69 4.87 10.61 8.09
C LEU A 69 4.93 10.24 6.61
N PHE A 70 4.45 9.04 6.28
CA PHE A 70 4.23 8.62 4.91
C PHE A 70 2.74 8.45 4.65
N ASP A 71 2.32 8.95 3.48
CA ASP A 71 1.00 8.70 2.93
C ASP A 71 1.11 7.60 1.87
N LEU A 72 0.47 6.48 2.14
CA LEU A 72 0.33 5.35 1.22
C LEU A 72 -1.09 5.37 0.66
N ASN A 73 -1.21 5.64 -0.63
CA ASN A 73 -2.49 5.59 -1.33
C ASN A 73 -2.54 4.35 -2.21
N PHE A 74 -3.50 3.48 -1.90
CA PHE A 74 -3.84 2.29 -2.65
C PHE A 74 -5.13 2.53 -3.40
N SER A 75 -5.13 2.31 -4.70
CA SER A 75 -6.34 2.37 -5.50
C SER A 75 -6.43 1.14 -6.39
N VAL A 76 -7.46 0.34 -6.19
CA VAL A 76 -7.79 -0.78 -7.08
C VAL A 76 -9.02 -0.39 -7.88
N ASN A 77 -8.88 -0.48 -9.21
CA ASN A 77 -9.98 -0.28 -10.15
C ASN A 77 -9.94 -1.42 -11.15
N ARG A 78 -10.97 -2.28 -11.10
CA ARG A 78 -11.19 -3.46 -11.97
C ARG A 78 -9.96 -4.35 -12.13
N ASP A 79 -9.06 -3.99 -13.04
CA ASP A 79 -7.89 -4.76 -13.46
C ASP A 79 -6.56 -4.13 -13.04
N THR A 80 -6.60 -3.00 -12.32
CA THR A 80 -5.41 -2.23 -11.98
C THR A 80 -5.29 -2.00 -10.49
N LEU A 81 -4.09 -2.27 -9.94
CA LEU A 81 -3.67 -1.86 -8.60
C LEU A 81 -2.64 -0.74 -8.74
N ASN A 82 -3.00 0.46 -8.28
CA ASN A 82 -2.11 1.61 -8.19
C ASN A 82 -1.69 1.80 -6.74
N VAL A 83 -0.39 1.96 -6.53
CA VAL A 83 0.18 2.27 -5.22
C VAL A 83 1.03 3.53 -5.35
N ARG A 84 0.72 4.54 -4.54
CA ARG A 84 1.46 5.79 -4.47
C ARG A 84 1.98 6.00 -3.06
N LEU A 85 3.23 6.42 -2.97
CA LEU A 85 3.89 6.84 -1.74
C LEU A 85 4.16 8.34 -1.85
N ASP A 86 3.62 9.12 -0.93
CA ASP A 86 3.91 10.55 -0.77
C ASP A 86 4.55 10.77 0.61
N SER A 87 5.57 11.63 0.68
CA SER A 87 6.41 11.93 1.86
C SER A 87 6.38 13.41 2.21
#